data_AF-A0A916DV26-F1
#
_entry.id   AF-A0A916DV26-F1
#
_cell.length_a   1.000
_cell.length_b   1.000
_cell.length_c   1.000
_cell.angle_alpha   90.00
_cell.angle_beta   90.00
_cell.angle_gamma   90.00
#
_symmetry.space_group_name_H-M   'P 1'
#
loop_
_entity.id
_entity.type
_entity.pdbx_description
1 polymer ?
#
loop_
_entity_poly.entity_id
_entity_poly.type
_entity_poly.pdbx_seq_one_letter_code
_entity_poly.pdbx_strand_id
1 'polypeptide(L)'
;MEIELKNKLIHLSQKYFSLKFYLFGSSITDPHYRDVDILILYRNRNDLLVLKTEINFFSNSYPLDITYLTYEEEKEFDFINQVSAFELK
;
A
#
# COMPACT_ATOMS: atom_id res chain seq x y z
N MET A 1 -3.76 -11.63 13.09
CA MET A 1 -4.33 -11.10 11.82
C MET A 1 -3.41 -10.03 11.25
N GLU A 2 -3.07 -9.02 12.04
CA GLU A 2 -2.17 -7.91 11.70
C GLU A 2 -0.77 -8.34 11.19
N ILE A 3 -0.12 -9.29 11.86
CA ILE A 3 1.23 -9.77 11.47
C ILE A 3 1.22 -10.44 10.08
N GLU A 4 0.20 -11.24 9.76
CA GLU A 4 0.15 -11.97 8.49
C GLU A 4 -0.05 -11.04 7.30
N LEU A 5 -0.97 -10.07 7.42
CA LEU A 5 -1.21 -9.07 6.38
C LEU A 5 0.05 -8.22 6.16
N LYS A 6 0.67 -7.72 7.24
CA LYS A 6 1.90 -6.92 7.15
C LYS A 6 3.02 -7.69 6.45
N ASN A 7 3.20 -8.97 6.79
CA ASN A 7 4.19 -9.83 6.13
C ASN A 7 3.89 -10.03 4.63
N LYS A 8 2.61 -10.20 4.25
CA LYS A 8 2.22 -10.27 2.83
C LYS A 8 2.53 -8.98 2.08
N LEU A 9 2.23 -7.82 2.67
CA LEU A 9 2.50 -6.52 2.06
C LEU A 9 4.00 -6.27 1.91
N ILE A 10 4.81 -6.61 2.92
CA ILE A 10 6.29 -6.55 2.83
C ILE A 10 6.80 -7.50 1.74
N HIS A 11 6.25 -8.71 1.64
CA HIS A 11 6.63 -9.64 0.57
C HIS A 11 6.33 -9.06 -0.83
N LEU A 12 5.18 -8.41 -1.00
CA LEU A 12 4.81 -7.74 -2.25
C LEU A 12 5.71 -6.55 -2.56
N SER A 13 6.08 -5.74 -1.56
CA SER A 13 6.98 -4.61 -1.77
C SER A 13 8.37 -5.07 -2.23
N GLN A 14 8.83 -6.22 -1.74
CA GLN A 14 10.10 -6.83 -2.15
C GLN A 14 10.01 -7.48 -3.54
N LYS A 15 8.88 -8.10 -3.87
CA LYS A 15 8.64 -8.74 -5.17
C LYS A 15 8.52 -7.72 -6.31
N TYR A 16 7.85 -6.59 -6.05
CA TYR A 16 7.59 -5.54 -7.04
C TYR A 16 8.47 -4.32 -6.78
N PHE A 17 9.78 -4.45 -6.99
CA PHE A 17 10.79 -3.40 -6.70
C PHE A 17 10.59 -2.08 -7.46
N SER A 18 9.82 -2.07 -8.55
CA SER A 18 9.47 -0.86 -9.31
C SER A 18 8.33 -0.06 -8.65
N LEU A 19 7.63 -0.68 -7.71
CA LEU A 19 6.53 -0.12 -6.95
C LEU A 19 7.00 0.19 -5.53
N LYS A 20 6.39 1.20 -4.92
CA LYS A 20 6.60 1.48 -3.50
C LYS A 20 5.29 1.38 -2.76
N PHE A 21 5.35 0.78 -1.59
CA PHE A 21 4.19 0.53 -0.75
C PHE A 21 4.35 1.35 0.51
N TYR A 22 3.29 2.02 0.90
CA TYR A 22 3.22 2.78 2.13
C TYR A 22 1.97 2.40 2.89
N LEU A 23 2.06 2.34 4.20
CA LEU A 23 0.91 2.32 5.09
C LEU A 23 0.59 3.75 5.52
N PHE A 24 -0.67 4.03 5.81
CA PHE A 24 -1.07 5.26 6.48
C PHE A 24 -2.34 5.05 7.30
N GLY A 25 -2.90 6.13 7.84
CA GLY A 25 -4.17 6.08 8.58
C GLY A 25 -4.07 5.37 9.92
N SER A 26 -5.20 4.83 10.36
CA SER A 26 -5.34 4.28 11.72
C SER A 26 -4.46 3.04 11.96
N SER A 27 -4.13 2.30 10.89
CA SER A 27 -3.28 1.10 10.95
C SER A 27 -1.85 1.33 11.45
N ILE A 28 -1.38 2.59 11.45
CA ILE A 28 -0.05 2.94 11.99
C ILE A 28 -0.10 3.20 13.49
N THR A 29 -1.18 3.81 13.98
CA THR A 29 -1.24 4.40 15.33
C THR A 29 -2.12 3.65 16.31
N ASP A 30 -3.08 2.87 15.81
CA ASP A 30 -4.08 2.18 16.62
C ASP A 30 -3.95 0.66 16.45
N PRO A 31 -3.61 -0.12 17.50
CA PRO A 31 -3.56 -1.58 17.43
C PRO A 31 -4.95 -2.25 17.25
N HIS A 32 -6.03 -1.48 17.30
CA HIS A 32 -7.41 -1.92 17.06
C HIS A 32 -8.02 -1.34 15.78
N TYR A 33 -7.18 -0.94 14.83
CA TYR A 33 -7.63 -0.46 13.51
C TYR A 33 -8.60 -1.45 12.85
N ARG A 34 -9.53 -0.92 12.05
CA ARG A 34 -10.59 -1.73 11.40
C ARG A 34 -10.29 -2.02 9.94
N ASP A 35 -9.49 -1.19 9.31
CA ASP A 35 -9.10 -1.16 7.91
C ASP A 35 -7.60 -0.81 7.79
N VAL A 36 -7.00 -1.19 6.67
CA VAL A 36 -5.61 -0.84 6.37
C VAL A 36 -5.57 0.03 5.13
N ASP A 37 -5.22 1.30 5.34
CA ASP A 37 -4.95 2.24 4.27
C ASP A 37 -3.55 2.01 3.68
N ILE A 38 -3.50 1.77 2.38
CA ILE A 38 -2.27 1.50 1.64
C ILE A 38 -2.15 2.48 0.49
N LEU A 39 -0.98 3.11 0.36
CA LEU A 39 -0.60 3.87 -0.81
C LEU A 39 0.40 3.05 -1.63
N ILE A 40 0.16 2.96 -2.94
CA ILE A 40 1.03 2.26 -3.87
C ILE A 40 1.48 3.24 -4.96
N LEU A 41 2.77 3.55 -4.96
CA LEU A 41 3.39 4.38 -5.99
C LEU A 41 3.88 3.52 -7.14
N TYR A 42 3.54 3.94 -8.35
CA TYR A 42 3.94 3.25 -9.57
C TYR A 42 4.48 4.20 -10.63
N ARG A 43 5.37 3.70 -11.49
CA ARG A 43 5.86 4.45 -12.67
C ARG A 43 5.12 4.04 -13.94
N ASN A 44 4.81 2.75 -14.09
CA ASN A 44 4.15 2.19 -15.26
C ASN A 44 2.91 1.38 -14.84
N ARG A 45 1.82 1.49 -15.62
CA ARG A 45 0.57 0.76 -15.39
C ARG A 45 0.70 -0.76 -15.55
N ASN A 46 1.71 -1.25 -16.26
CA ASN A 46 1.88 -2.70 -16.46
C ASN A 46 2.18 -3.45 -15.15
N ASP A 47 3.09 -2.92 -14.33
CA ASP A 47 3.42 -3.51 -13.02
C ASP A 47 2.22 -3.45 -12.06
N LEU A 48 1.45 -2.37 -12.17
CA LEU A 48 0.22 -2.19 -11.41
C LEU A 48 -0.85 -3.23 -11.74
N LEU A 49 -0.98 -3.65 -13.00
CA LEU A 49 -1.97 -4.66 -13.40
C LEU A 49 -1.71 -6.01 -12.73
N VAL A 50 -0.47 -6.48 -12.75
CA VAL A 50 -0.09 -7.76 -12.12
C VAL A 50 -0.29 -7.68 -10.61
N LEU A 51 0.15 -6.58 -9.99
CA LEU A 51 -0.05 -6.37 -8.55
C LEU A 51 -1.52 -6.35 -8.16
N LYS A 52 -2.39 -5.66 -8.93
CA LYS A 52 -3.83 -5.59 -8.64
C LYS A 52 -4.47 -6.97 -8.60
N THR A 53 -4.06 -7.89 -9.46
CA THR A 53 -4.54 -9.28 -9.43
C THR A 53 -4.17 -9.98 -8.12
N GLU A 54 -2.93 -9.82 -7.65
CA GLU A 54 -2.48 -10.42 -6.38
C GLU A 54 -3.14 -9.78 -5.17
N ILE A 55 -3.25 -8.44 -5.14
CA ILE A 55 -3.93 -7.69 -4.08
C ILE A 55 -5.40 -8.09 -3.97
N ASN A 56 -6.12 -8.13 -5.09
CA ASN A 56 -7.54 -8.51 -5.11
C ASN A 56 -7.78 -9.92 -4.56
N PHE A 57 -6.80 -10.82 -4.68
CA PHE A 57 -6.92 -12.18 -4.18
C PHE A 57 -7.02 -12.21 -2.64
N PHE A 58 -6.25 -11.39 -1.93
CA PHE A 58 -6.28 -11.36 -0.46
C PHE A 58 -7.03 -10.18 0.15
N SER A 59 -7.42 -9.16 -0.62
CA SER A 59 -8.35 -8.11 -0.15
C SER A 59 -9.73 -8.67 0.21
N ASN A 60 -10.08 -9.87 -0.27
CA ASN A 60 -11.26 -10.59 0.19
C ASN A 60 -11.16 -11.08 1.64
N SER A 61 -9.95 -11.15 2.19
CA SER A 61 -9.67 -11.63 3.55
C SER A 61 -9.38 -10.50 4.53
N TYR A 62 -9.09 -9.28 4.04
CA TYR A 62 -8.77 -8.13 4.89
C TYR A 62 -9.42 -6.86 4.31
N PRO A 63 -9.99 -6.00 5.16
CA PRO A 63 -10.49 -4.69 4.74
C PRO A 63 -9.29 -3.77 4.39
N LEU A 64 -9.00 -3.67 3.09
CA LEU A 64 -7.90 -2.85 2.56
C LEU A 64 -8.47 -1.69 1.75
N ASP A 65 -8.07 -0.47 2.09
CA ASP A 65 -8.36 0.72 1.30
C ASP A 65 -7.09 1.17 0.59
N ILE A 66 -7.09 1.09 -0.73
CA ILE A 66 -5.87 1.21 -1.53
C ILE A 66 -5.94 2.41 -2.45
N THR A 67 -5.00 3.34 -2.21
CA THR A 67 -4.74 4.50 -3.05
C THR A 67 -3.59 4.20 -3.99
N TYR A 68 -3.75 4.52 -5.28
CA TYR A 68 -2.74 4.33 -6.30
C TYR A 68 -2.36 5.68 -6.88
N LEU A 69 -1.07 6.03 -6.82
CA LEU A 69 -0.57 7.26 -7.41
C LEU A 69 0.67 6.98 -8.26
N THR A 70 0.82 7.74 -9.33
CA THR A 70 2.11 7.87 -10.00
C THR A 70 3.06 8.69 -9.13
N TYR A 71 4.35 8.56 -9.38
CA TYR A 71 5.35 9.42 -8.73
C TYR A 71 5.14 10.92 -8.99
N GLU A 72 4.57 11.29 -10.14
CA GLU A 72 4.26 12.68 -10.45
C GLU A 72 3.02 13.18 -9.69
N GLU A 73 1.96 12.36 -9.60
CA GLU A 73 0.78 12.68 -8.77
C GLU A 73 1.16 12.79 -7.29
N GLU A 74 1.98 11.89 -6.77
CA GLU A 74 2.50 12.00 -5.40
C GLU A 74 3.25 13.31 -5.18
N LYS A 75 4.08 13.73 -6.14
CA LYS A 75 4.83 14.99 -6.04
C LYS A 75 3.92 16.22 -6.12
N GLU A 76 2.83 16.15 -6.88
CA GLU A 76 1.86 17.24 -6.99
C GLU A 76 0.99 17.36 -5.72
N PHE A 77 0.53 16.24 -5.19
CA PHE A 77 -0.33 16.21 -4.01
C PHE A 77 0.43 16.26 -2.68
N ASP A 78 1.70 15.85 -2.66
CA ASP A 78 2.50 15.69 -1.43
C ASP A 78 1.82 14.77 -0.40
N PHE A 79 1.13 13.73 -0.88
CA PHE A 79 0.21 12.92 -0.09
C PHE A 79 0.92 12.21 1.07
N ILE A 80 2.08 11.61 0.84
CA ILE A 80 2.89 10.92 1.85
C ILE A 80 3.13 11.83 3.06
N ASN A 81 3.47 13.11 2.83
CA ASN A 81 3.73 14.05 3.91
C ASN A 81 2.42 14.48 4.59
N GLN A 82 1.35 14.70 3.83
CA GLN A 82 0.04 15.08 4.39
C GLN A 82 -0.50 14.03 5.37
N VAL A 83 -0.34 12.75 5.05
CA VAL A 83 -0.89 11.65 5.88
C VAL A 83 0.17 10.96 6.75
N SER A 84 1.41 11.45 6.75
CA SER A 84 2.54 10.84 7.46
C SER A 84 2.72 9.35 7.13
N ALA A 85 2.68 9.00 5.84
CA ALA A 85 2.73 7.62 5.38
C ALA A 85 4.08 6.94 5.67
N PHE A 86 4.04 5.67 6.04
CA PHE A 86 5.21 4.85 6.36
C PHE A 86 5.55 3.88 5.22
N GLU A 87 6.75 4.01 4.65
CA GLU A 87 7.22 3.11 3.57
C GLU A 87 7.51 1.70 4.09
N LEU A 88 6.95 0.69 3.42
CA LEU A 88 7.24 -0.73 3.67
C LEU A 88 8.52 -1.13 2.92
N LYS A 89 9.52 -1.63 3.66
CA LYS A 89 10.82 -2.09 3.17
C LYS A 89 11.03 -3.57 3.45
#